data_AF-W2QA50-F1
#
_entry.id   AF-W2QA50-F1
#
_cell.length_a   1.000
_cell.length_b   1.000
_cell.length_c   1.000
_cell.angle_alpha   90.00
_cell.angle_beta   90.00
_cell.angle_gamma   90.00
#
_symmetry.space_group_name_H-M   'P 1'
#
loop_
_entity.id
_entity.type
_entity.pdbx_description
1 polymer ?
#
loop_
_entity_poly.entity_id
_entity_poly.type
_entity_poly.pdbx_seq_one_letter_code
_entity_poly.pdbx_strand_id
1 'polypeptide(L)'
;MTEALTTMHPKFHPKTTPTLMDKRAVRREQCRVNQARYRKRQRIWRRNLQQEKQRVEEEIQGLELKRQSIRFERKTNQSPWTIIGEVFHLLEDGFRSPWRLASMGEMMKHPETRQSLKFMQRSLVHDVAMGELRGINALMDQWRRYSLYFGEPHVELKRVEAVTPGVVFAVATLSVSITEFTVKWVFPHLKTPNDTVPMLDKKLVGQRIDCNCTVTFLFAEDNGRIIRLEPNIDLVSPMLQLFGRISDVSVVLGQALLTSEGVVGDMLGSGRD
;
A
#
# COMPACT_ATOMS: atom_id res chain seq x y z
N MET A 1 72.99 -91.89 -15.97
CA MET A 1 72.84 -92.37 -17.37
C MET A 1 71.46 -91.99 -17.85
N THR A 2 71.40 -91.25 -18.98
CA THR A 2 70.35 -91.17 -20.03
C THR A 2 68.90 -90.85 -19.59
N GLU A 3 68.41 -89.62 -19.84
CA GLU A 3 67.58 -89.16 -21.00
C GLU A 3 66.18 -89.80 -21.04
N ALA A 4 65.07 -89.06 -21.12
CA ALA A 4 64.73 -88.22 -22.28
C ALA A 4 63.87 -86.98 -21.96
N LEU A 5 64.03 -85.97 -22.82
CA LEU A 5 63.28 -84.71 -22.89
C LEU A 5 61.80 -84.90 -23.26
N THR A 6 60.92 -84.04 -22.75
CA THR A 6 59.73 -83.58 -23.49
C THR A 6 59.41 -82.13 -23.12
N THR A 7 59.50 -81.25 -24.11
CA THR A 7 59.18 -79.82 -24.09
C THR A 7 57.77 -79.52 -24.62
N MET A 8 57.27 -78.31 -24.32
CA MET A 8 56.18 -77.54 -24.98
C MET A 8 54.76 -77.72 -24.42
N HIS A 9 53.86 -76.72 -24.33
CA HIS A 9 53.85 -75.26 -24.58
C HIS A 9 52.57 -74.68 -23.91
N PRO A 10 52.52 -73.37 -23.55
CA PRO A 10 51.33 -72.75 -22.97
C PRO A 10 50.23 -72.54 -24.02
N LYS A 11 49.00 -72.99 -23.71
CA LYS A 11 47.80 -72.79 -24.53
C LYS A 11 47.43 -71.30 -24.56
N PHE A 12 47.53 -70.67 -25.74
CA PHE A 12 46.93 -69.37 -26.00
C PHE A 12 45.40 -69.53 -26.08
N HIS A 13 44.69 -68.92 -25.14
CA HIS A 13 43.24 -68.70 -25.26
C HIS A 13 42.96 -67.55 -26.24
N PRO A 14 42.04 -67.70 -27.20
CA PRO A 14 41.71 -66.64 -28.14
C PRO A 14 40.99 -65.49 -27.43
N LYS A 15 41.45 -64.25 -27.65
CA LYS A 15 40.76 -63.03 -27.22
C LYS A 15 39.46 -62.91 -28.00
N THR A 16 38.32 -63.10 -27.33
CA THR A 16 36.98 -62.96 -27.92
C THR A 16 36.74 -61.50 -28.28
N THR A 17 36.63 -61.20 -29.57
CA THR A 17 36.29 -59.85 -30.06
C THR A 17 34.82 -59.55 -29.74
N PRO A 18 34.48 -58.45 -29.05
CA PRO A 18 33.11 -58.21 -28.58
C PRO A 18 32.15 -57.99 -29.75
N THR A 19 31.02 -58.67 -29.69
CA THR A 19 29.94 -58.66 -30.69
C THR A 19 29.37 -57.25 -30.89
N LEU A 20 28.86 -56.92 -32.08
CA LEU A 20 28.23 -55.62 -32.38
C LEU A 20 27.11 -55.25 -31.38
N MET A 21 26.41 -56.25 -30.82
CA MET A 21 25.39 -56.05 -29.79
C MET A 21 25.98 -55.60 -28.45
N ASP A 22 27.15 -56.11 -28.05
CA ASP A 22 27.86 -55.67 -26.83
C ASP A 22 28.32 -54.21 -26.95
N LYS A 23 28.85 -53.82 -28.12
CA LYS A 23 29.24 -52.42 -28.38
C LYS A 23 28.04 -51.47 -28.33
N ARG A 24 26.87 -51.90 -28.82
CA ARG A 24 25.62 -51.12 -28.72
C ARG A 24 25.10 -51.04 -27.28
N ALA A 25 25.18 -52.12 -26.51
CA ALA A 25 24.79 -52.16 -25.11
C ALA A 25 25.65 -51.21 -24.25
N VAL A 26 26.98 -51.25 -24.43
CA VAL A 26 27.93 -50.35 -23.75
C VAL A 26 27.65 -48.89 -24.10
N ARG A 27 27.38 -48.57 -25.38
CA ARG A 27 27.06 -47.19 -25.79
C ARG A 27 25.74 -46.68 -25.18
N ARG A 28 24.71 -47.54 -25.08
CA ARG A 28 23.44 -47.20 -24.43
C ARG A 28 23.64 -46.91 -22.94
N GLU A 29 24.42 -47.74 -22.26
CA GLU A 29 24.72 -47.55 -20.84
C GLU A 29 25.53 -46.26 -20.61
N GLN A 30 26.52 -45.97 -21.47
CA GLN A 30 27.28 -44.72 -21.41
C GLN A 30 26.38 -43.49 -21.64
N CYS A 31 25.44 -43.55 -22.59
CA CYS A 31 24.44 -42.50 -22.80
C CYS A 31 23.55 -42.32 -21.57
N ARG A 32 23.10 -43.41 -20.93
CA ARG A 32 22.28 -43.37 -19.70
C ARG A 32 23.03 -42.69 -18.56
N VAL A 33 24.28 -43.07 -18.33
CA VAL A 33 25.16 -42.47 -17.30
C VAL A 33 25.42 -40.99 -17.58
N ASN A 34 25.72 -40.63 -18.83
CA ASN A 34 25.96 -39.24 -19.22
C ASN A 34 24.70 -38.38 -19.06
N GLN A 35 23.53 -38.88 -19.46
CA GLN A 35 22.24 -38.20 -19.23
C GLN A 35 21.91 -38.08 -17.74
N ALA A 36 22.21 -39.08 -16.93
CA ALA A 36 22.02 -39.02 -15.47
C ALA A 36 22.94 -37.97 -14.83
N ARG A 37 24.22 -37.91 -15.26
CA ARG A 37 25.18 -36.88 -14.83
C ARG A 37 24.74 -35.48 -15.25
N TYR A 38 24.27 -35.31 -16.49
CA TYR A 38 23.73 -34.03 -16.98
C TYR A 38 22.52 -33.58 -16.15
N ARG A 39 21.54 -34.47 -15.92
CA ARG A 39 20.37 -34.19 -15.07
C ARG A 39 20.77 -33.88 -13.62
N LYS A 40 21.78 -34.56 -13.07
CA LYS A 40 22.33 -34.26 -11.74
C LYS A 40 22.94 -32.86 -11.70
N ARG A 41 23.78 -32.49 -12.68
CA ARG A 41 24.36 -31.14 -12.80
C ARG A 41 23.29 -30.06 -12.90
N GLN A 42 22.28 -30.26 -13.74
CA GLN A 42 21.17 -29.30 -13.86
C GLN A 42 20.35 -29.15 -12.57
N ARG A 43 20.16 -30.24 -11.80
CA ARG A 43 19.47 -30.16 -10.49
C ARG A 43 20.28 -29.38 -9.47
N ILE A 44 21.60 -29.61 -9.41
CA ILE A 44 22.50 -28.88 -8.51
C ILE A 44 22.53 -27.40 -8.90
N TRP A 45 22.70 -27.09 -10.18
CA TRP A 45 22.72 -25.71 -10.66
C TRP A 45 21.41 -24.96 -10.35
N ARG A 46 20.25 -25.58 -10.62
CA ARG A 46 18.94 -24.98 -10.26
C ARG A 46 18.80 -24.75 -8.76
N ARG A 47 19.24 -25.69 -7.94
CA ARG A 47 19.21 -25.55 -6.47
C ARG A 47 20.09 -24.39 -6.01
N ASN A 48 21.31 -24.31 -6.51
CA ASN A 48 22.24 -23.24 -6.16
C ASN A 48 21.68 -21.87 -6.57
N LEU A 49 21.11 -21.77 -7.78
CA LEU A 49 20.48 -20.54 -8.25
C LEU A 49 19.29 -20.14 -7.37
N GLN A 50 18.47 -21.10 -6.93
CA GLN A 50 17.33 -20.83 -6.06
C GLN A 50 17.78 -20.38 -4.67
N GLN A 51 18.84 -20.98 -4.11
CA GLN A 51 19.45 -20.55 -2.86
C GLN A 51 20.04 -19.14 -2.97
N GLU A 52 20.70 -18.83 -4.09
CA GLU A 52 21.26 -17.50 -4.33
C GLU A 52 20.17 -16.44 -4.50
N LYS A 53 19.10 -16.75 -5.24
CA LYS A 53 17.92 -15.90 -5.33
C LYS A 53 17.34 -15.61 -3.94
N GLN A 54 17.13 -16.65 -3.14
CA GLN A 54 16.61 -16.50 -1.78
C GLN A 54 17.53 -15.63 -0.91
N ARG A 55 18.85 -15.88 -0.95
CA ARG A 55 19.85 -15.07 -0.21
C ARG A 55 19.77 -13.59 -0.58
N VAL A 56 19.67 -13.29 -1.89
CA VAL A 56 19.57 -11.90 -2.37
C VAL A 56 18.24 -11.27 -1.96
N GLU A 57 17.13 -12.02 -1.99
CA GLU A 57 15.82 -11.54 -1.51
C GLU A 57 15.85 -11.20 -0.01
N GLU A 58 16.46 -12.06 0.81
CA GLU A 58 16.67 -11.82 2.24
C GLU A 58 17.59 -10.61 2.49
N GLU A 59 18.65 -10.45 1.70
CA GLU A 59 19.55 -9.31 1.79
C GLU A 59 18.86 -7.98 1.41
N ILE A 60 18.04 -7.99 0.35
CA ILE A 60 17.23 -6.82 -0.03
C ILE A 60 16.29 -6.44 1.11
N GLN A 61 15.55 -7.40 1.67
CA GLN A 61 14.67 -7.14 2.81
C GLN A 61 15.44 -6.57 4.01
N GLY A 62 16.59 -7.15 4.35
CA GLY A 62 17.45 -6.66 5.43
C GLY A 62 17.97 -5.24 5.19
N LEU A 63 18.40 -4.93 3.97
CA LEU A 63 18.85 -3.59 3.57
C LEU A 63 17.70 -2.57 3.56
N GLU A 64 16.50 -2.97 3.17
CA GLU A 64 15.31 -2.12 3.22
C GLU A 64 14.95 -1.75 4.65
N LEU A 65 14.95 -2.72 5.57
CA LEU A 65 14.74 -2.49 7.01
C LEU A 65 15.82 -1.58 7.59
N LYS A 66 17.10 -1.80 7.24
CA LYS A 66 18.21 -0.96 7.71
C LYS A 66 18.12 0.47 7.16
N ARG A 67 17.81 0.63 5.87
CA ARG A 67 17.60 1.94 5.24
C ARG A 67 16.43 2.68 5.89
N GLN A 68 15.36 1.95 6.18
CA GLN A 68 14.21 2.44 6.92
C GLN A 68 14.64 2.95 8.30
N SER A 69 15.26 2.13 9.15
CA SER A 69 15.75 2.52 10.49
C SER A 69 16.64 3.77 10.44
N ILE A 70 17.66 3.81 9.57
CA ILE A 70 18.54 4.99 9.43
C ILE A 70 17.75 6.24 9.02
N ARG A 71 16.76 6.09 8.13
CA ARG A 71 15.91 7.19 7.71
C ARG A 71 14.98 7.65 8.82
N PHE A 72 14.55 6.77 9.73
CA PHE A 72 13.63 7.07 10.84
C PHE A 72 14.34 7.64 12.07
N GLU A 73 15.58 7.24 12.35
CA GLU A 73 16.42 7.81 13.42
C GLU A 73 16.79 9.28 13.18
N ARG A 74 16.63 9.78 11.95
CA ARG A 74 16.89 11.19 11.65
C ARG A 74 15.79 12.08 12.23
N LYS A 75 16.09 12.71 13.37
CA LYS A 75 15.30 13.81 13.95
C LYS A 75 14.90 14.81 12.87
N THR A 76 13.63 15.20 12.86
CA THR A 76 13.20 16.37 12.10
C THR A 76 13.77 17.62 12.77
N ASN A 77 14.22 18.56 11.95
CA ASN A 77 14.64 19.89 12.42
C ASN A 77 13.48 20.91 12.31
N GLN A 78 12.30 20.48 11.87
CA GLN A 78 11.15 21.36 11.64
C GLN A 78 10.28 21.43 12.90
N SER A 79 9.77 22.63 13.17
CA SER A 79 8.77 22.87 14.21
C SER A 79 7.46 22.13 13.88
N PRO A 80 6.74 21.59 14.90
CA PRO A 80 5.42 20.98 14.69
C PRO A 80 4.43 21.88 13.93
N TRP A 81 4.46 23.19 14.18
CA TRP A 81 3.63 24.17 13.46
C TRP A 81 3.96 24.25 11.98
N THR A 82 5.25 24.21 11.62
CA THR A 82 5.69 24.21 10.23
C THR A 82 5.24 22.93 9.53
N ILE A 83 5.41 21.78 10.18
CA ILE A 83 4.97 20.50 9.64
C ILE A 83 3.45 20.49 9.39
N ILE A 84 2.66 20.93 10.37
CA ILE A 84 1.20 21.00 10.25
C ILE A 84 0.81 21.97 9.13
N GLY A 85 1.39 23.17 9.11
CA GLY A 85 1.14 24.14 8.05
C GLY A 85 1.40 23.58 6.66
N GLU A 86 2.53 22.88 6.47
CA GLU A 86 2.87 22.21 5.20
C GLU A 86 1.90 21.05 4.88
N VAL A 87 1.44 20.26 5.86
CA VAL A 87 0.41 19.23 5.63
C VAL A 87 -0.89 19.85 5.10
N PHE A 88 -1.36 20.94 5.70
CA PHE A 88 -2.57 21.63 5.25
C PHE A 88 -2.40 22.28 3.87
N HIS A 89 -1.22 22.86 3.57
CA HIS A 89 -0.92 23.36 2.22
C HIS A 89 -0.94 22.22 1.19
N LEU A 90 -0.36 21.05 1.52
CA LEU A 90 -0.40 19.89 0.65
C LEU A 90 -1.80 19.38 0.37
N LEU A 91 -2.69 19.40 1.37
CA LEU A 91 -4.10 19.07 1.18
C LEU A 91 -4.77 20.06 0.22
N GLU A 92 -4.56 21.37 0.42
CA GLU A 92 -5.15 22.40 -0.43
C GLU A 92 -4.68 22.28 -1.89
N ASP A 93 -3.38 22.14 -2.12
CA ASP A 93 -2.81 21.97 -3.45
C ASP A 93 -3.30 20.68 -4.10
N GLY A 94 -3.23 19.57 -3.35
CA GLY A 94 -3.59 18.24 -3.82
C GLY A 94 -5.07 18.13 -4.23
N PHE A 95 -5.97 18.74 -3.47
CA PHE A 95 -7.42 18.79 -3.74
C PHE A 95 -7.77 19.52 -5.05
N ARG A 96 -6.98 20.53 -5.43
CA ARG A 96 -7.17 21.25 -6.70
C ARG A 96 -6.65 20.41 -7.89
N SER A 97 -5.42 19.90 -7.81
CA SER A 97 -4.78 19.02 -8.80
C SER A 97 -3.44 18.54 -8.24
N PRO A 98 -3.00 17.28 -8.39
CA PRO A 98 -3.47 16.24 -9.30
C PRO A 98 -4.24 15.09 -8.62
N TRP A 99 -4.77 15.27 -7.40
CA TRP A 99 -5.34 14.13 -6.65
C TRP A 99 -6.77 13.74 -7.05
N ARG A 100 -7.33 14.35 -8.09
CA ARG A 100 -8.64 13.97 -8.66
C ARG A 100 -8.58 12.72 -9.55
N LEU A 101 -7.46 12.00 -9.54
CA LEU A 101 -7.22 10.84 -10.40
C LEU A 101 -7.84 9.56 -9.81
N ALA A 102 -8.27 8.66 -10.68
CA ALA A 102 -8.95 7.42 -10.31
C ALA A 102 -8.02 6.43 -9.59
N SER A 103 -6.71 6.51 -9.83
CA SER A 103 -5.73 5.61 -9.22
C SER A 103 -4.55 6.34 -8.59
N MET A 104 -4.05 5.79 -7.50
CA MET A 104 -2.79 6.20 -6.87
C MET A 104 -1.60 6.09 -7.84
N GLY A 105 -1.58 5.06 -8.70
CA GLY A 105 -0.51 4.86 -9.67
C GLY A 105 -0.40 5.99 -10.70
N GLU A 106 -1.52 6.51 -11.20
CA GLU A 106 -1.54 7.68 -12.08
C GLU A 106 -1.16 8.95 -11.32
N MET A 107 -1.67 9.12 -10.10
CA MET A 107 -1.33 10.25 -9.24
C MET A 107 0.19 10.35 -9.00
N MET A 108 0.88 9.21 -8.85
CA MET A 108 2.35 9.14 -8.72
C MET A 108 3.13 9.48 -9.98
N LYS A 109 2.50 9.62 -11.16
CA LYS A 109 3.20 10.07 -12.37
C LYS A 109 3.51 11.56 -12.31
N HIS A 110 2.73 12.32 -11.55
CA HIS A 110 2.92 13.77 -11.40
C HIS A 110 4.12 14.09 -10.49
N PRO A 111 5.02 14.98 -10.93
CA PRO A 111 6.20 15.38 -10.14
C PRO A 111 5.81 16.03 -8.81
N GLU A 112 4.72 16.79 -8.79
CA GLU A 112 4.18 17.44 -7.59
C GLU A 112 3.80 16.41 -6.53
N THR A 113 3.04 15.37 -6.92
CA THR A 113 2.68 14.26 -6.01
C THR A 113 3.92 13.58 -5.43
N ARG A 114 4.96 13.36 -6.24
CA ARG A 114 6.22 12.76 -5.77
C ARG A 114 6.93 13.66 -4.77
N GLN A 115 6.83 14.97 -4.91
CA GLN A 115 7.36 15.93 -3.96
C GLN A 115 6.55 15.92 -2.66
N SER A 116 5.22 15.92 -2.73
CA SER A 116 4.33 15.76 -1.56
C SER A 116 4.66 14.47 -0.79
N LEU A 117 4.86 13.35 -1.48
CA LEU A 117 5.27 12.09 -0.85
C LEU A 117 6.63 12.21 -0.14
N LYS A 118 7.62 12.87 -0.77
CA LYS A 118 8.93 13.08 -0.13
C LYS A 118 8.84 13.91 1.14
N PHE A 119 7.99 14.94 1.16
CA PHE A 119 7.69 15.70 2.37
C PHE A 119 7.04 14.79 3.42
N MET A 120 5.98 14.06 3.05
CA MET A 120 5.28 13.19 3.99
C MET A 120 6.19 12.14 4.62
N GLN A 121 7.10 11.55 3.84
CA GLN A 121 8.10 10.60 4.37
C GLN A 121 9.17 11.22 5.27
N ARG A 122 9.31 12.55 5.29
CA ARG A 122 10.19 13.28 6.22
C ARG A 122 9.44 13.69 7.49
N SER A 123 8.14 13.96 7.37
CA SER A 123 7.31 14.55 8.42
C SER A 123 6.47 13.52 9.19
N LEU A 124 6.16 12.37 8.58
CA LEU A 124 5.36 11.28 9.16
C LEU A 124 6.25 10.04 9.31
N VAL A 125 5.95 9.23 10.33
CA VAL A 125 6.51 7.87 10.44
C VAL A 125 5.92 6.96 9.35
N HIS A 126 6.57 5.82 9.09
CA HIS A 126 6.13 4.93 8.00
C HIS A 126 4.73 4.35 8.21
N ASP A 127 4.43 3.97 9.45
CA ASP A 127 3.20 3.29 9.87
C ASP A 127 2.17 4.28 10.44
N VAL A 128 2.31 5.57 10.13
CA VAL A 128 1.47 6.64 10.66
C VAL A 128 -0.01 6.27 10.66
N ALA A 129 -0.65 6.48 11.81
CA ALA A 129 -2.03 6.06 12.02
C ALA A 129 -3.02 7.20 11.74
N MET A 130 -4.16 6.86 11.14
CA MET A 130 -5.36 7.71 11.10
C MET A 130 -6.59 6.81 11.31
N GLY A 131 -7.11 6.75 12.53
CA GLY A 131 -8.08 5.73 12.91
C GLY A 131 -7.49 4.31 12.71
N GLU A 132 -8.18 3.49 11.93
CA GLU A 132 -7.71 2.15 11.51
C GLU A 132 -6.75 2.18 10.30
N LEU A 133 -6.61 3.31 9.59
CA LEU A 133 -5.68 3.42 8.48
C LEU A 133 -4.24 3.42 8.99
N ARG A 134 -3.36 2.74 8.24
CA ARG A 134 -1.93 2.63 8.56
C ARG A 134 -1.07 2.97 7.35
N GLY A 135 -0.14 3.88 7.59
CA GLY A 135 0.95 4.24 6.71
C GLY A 135 0.64 5.31 5.68
N ILE A 136 1.71 5.91 5.17
CA ILE A 136 1.67 7.13 4.34
C ILE A 136 0.84 6.94 3.05
N ASN A 137 0.97 5.78 2.41
CA ASN A 137 0.23 5.52 1.16
C ASN A 137 -1.28 5.40 1.40
N ALA A 138 -1.71 4.81 2.51
CA ALA A 138 -3.13 4.72 2.88
C ALA A 138 -3.70 6.11 3.18
N LEU A 139 -2.92 6.95 3.87
CA LEU A 139 -3.29 8.35 4.12
C LEU A 139 -3.42 9.16 2.82
N MET A 140 -2.47 9.01 1.89
CA MET A 140 -2.56 9.66 0.57
C MET A 140 -3.77 9.20 -0.23
N ASP A 141 -4.07 7.90 -0.23
CA ASP A 141 -5.24 7.39 -0.94
C ASP A 141 -6.53 7.92 -0.32
N GLN A 142 -6.58 8.07 1.00
CA GLN A 142 -7.72 8.65 1.69
C GLN A 142 -7.95 10.12 1.29
N TRP A 143 -6.90 10.94 1.25
CA TRP A 143 -7.03 12.32 0.78
C TRP A 143 -7.36 12.41 -0.70
N ARG A 144 -6.84 11.50 -1.53
CA ARG A 144 -7.23 11.36 -2.94
C ARG A 144 -8.73 11.07 -3.10
N ARG A 145 -9.30 10.20 -2.24
CA ARG A 145 -10.75 9.93 -2.24
C ARG A 145 -11.57 11.17 -1.95
N TYR A 146 -11.13 12.05 -1.05
CA TYR A 146 -11.81 13.35 -0.85
C TYR A 146 -11.84 14.17 -2.14
N SER A 147 -10.69 14.31 -2.80
CA SER A 147 -10.56 15.02 -4.09
C SER A 147 -11.45 14.45 -5.19
N LEU A 148 -11.69 13.14 -5.17
CA LEU A 148 -12.47 12.43 -6.19
C LEU A 148 -13.97 12.39 -5.87
N TYR A 149 -14.34 12.19 -4.61
CA TYR A 149 -15.72 11.88 -4.21
C TYR A 149 -16.53 13.14 -3.96
N PHE A 150 -15.88 14.22 -3.51
CA PHE A 150 -16.52 15.49 -3.23
C PHE A 150 -16.22 16.50 -4.34
N GLY A 151 -17.18 17.37 -4.62
CA GLY A 151 -16.97 18.49 -5.53
C GLY A 151 -16.18 19.59 -4.82
N GLU A 152 -15.13 20.09 -5.48
CA GLU A 152 -14.36 21.26 -5.02
C GLU A 152 -13.99 21.26 -3.53
N PRO A 153 -13.34 20.19 -3.03
CA PRO A 153 -12.91 20.14 -1.65
C PRO A 153 -11.87 21.23 -1.39
N HIS A 154 -12.04 21.92 -0.27
CA HIS A 154 -11.14 22.98 0.20
C HIS A 154 -10.97 22.83 1.70
N VAL A 155 -9.73 22.92 2.18
CA VAL A 155 -9.43 22.93 3.61
C VAL A 155 -8.70 24.20 3.96
N GLU A 156 -9.16 24.88 5.00
CA GLU A 156 -8.58 26.13 5.46
C GLU A 156 -8.12 25.98 6.92
N LEU A 157 -6.81 26.07 7.14
CA LEU A 157 -6.22 26.05 8.49
C LEU A 157 -6.48 27.38 9.19
N LYS A 158 -7.21 27.36 10.31
CA LYS A 158 -7.55 28.56 11.08
C LYS A 158 -6.53 28.85 12.17
N ARG A 159 -6.13 27.82 12.92
CA ARG A 159 -5.13 27.94 13.99
C ARG A 159 -4.50 26.60 14.34
N VAL A 160 -3.33 26.69 14.99
CA VAL A 160 -2.58 25.55 15.51
C VAL A 160 -2.21 25.83 16.96
N GLU A 161 -2.54 24.91 17.86
CA GLU A 161 -2.37 25.03 19.30
C GLU A 161 -1.60 23.82 19.85
N ALA A 162 -0.57 24.05 20.65
CA ALA A 162 0.06 22.96 21.40
C ALA A 162 -0.72 22.73 22.69
N VAL A 163 -1.11 21.49 22.97
CA VAL A 163 -1.86 21.16 24.18
C VAL A 163 -0.93 20.60 25.25
N THR A 164 -0.10 19.63 24.88
CA THR A 164 0.95 19.07 25.73
C THR A 164 2.17 18.73 24.87
N PRO A 165 3.35 18.46 25.48
CA PRO A 165 4.50 17.94 24.72
C PRO A 165 4.09 16.76 23.84
N GLY A 166 4.47 16.80 22.56
CA GLY A 166 4.14 15.78 21.58
C GLY A 166 2.70 15.79 21.03
N VAL A 167 1.80 16.65 21.52
CA VAL A 167 0.40 16.72 21.07
C VAL A 167 0.02 18.13 20.62
N VAL A 168 -0.32 18.26 19.35
CA VAL A 168 -0.67 19.55 18.73
C VAL A 168 -2.02 19.44 18.04
N PHE A 169 -2.90 20.40 18.29
CA PHE A 169 -4.21 20.51 17.68
C PHE A 169 -4.20 21.52 16.56
N ALA A 170 -4.86 21.19 15.44
CA ALA A 170 -5.20 22.14 14.40
C ALA A 170 -6.72 22.31 14.35
N VAL A 171 -7.17 23.55 14.19
CA VAL A 171 -8.57 23.85 13.87
C VAL A 171 -8.64 24.36 12.46
N ALA A 172 -9.54 23.78 11.68
CA ALA A 172 -9.72 24.07 10.27
C ALA A 172 -11.19 24.03 9.86
N THR A 173 -11.46 24.50 8.65
CA THR A 173 -12.76 24.36 8.00
C THR A 173 -12.57 23.52 6.74
N LEU A 174 -13.35 22.45 6.60
CA LEU A 174 -13.42 21.63 5.40
C LEU A 174 -14.70 21.99 4.63
N SER A 175 -14.55 22.59 3.46
CA SER A 175 -15.66 22.93 2.57
C SER A 175 -15.73 21.93 1.42
N VAL A 176 -16.91 21.35 1.18
CA VAL A 176 -17.13 20.39 0.10
C VAL A 176 -18.48 20.61 -0.56
N SER A 177 -18.56 20.40 -1.88
CA SER A 177 -19.80 20.37 -2.64
C SER A 177 -20.29 18.93 -2.81
N ILE A 178 -21.55 18.66 -2.51
CA ILE A 178 -22.14 17.33 -2.65
C ILE A 178 -22.64 17.15 -4.08
N THR A 179 -22.09 16.17 -4.78
CA THR A 179 -22.43 15.85 -6.17
C THR A 179 -23.21 14.54 -6.26
N GLU A 180 -23.75 14.21 -7.44
CA GLU A 180 -24.34 12.89 -7.66
C GLU A 180 -23.35 11.74 -7.43
N PHE A 181 -22.06 12.01 -7.71
CA PHE A 181 -20.96 11.09 -7.46
C PHE A 181 -20.72 10.92 -5.95
N THR A 182 -20.78 12.01 -5.19
CA THR A 182 -20.72 11.97 -3.72
C THR A 182 -21.85 11.11 -3.17
N VAL A 183 -23.10 11.33 -3.60
CA VAL A 183 -24.23 10.50 -3.15
C VAL A 183 -24.03 9.04 -3.52
N LYS A 184 -23.51 8.75 -4.72
CA LYS A 184 -23.25 7.37 -5.15
C LYS A 184 -22.28 6.62 -4.23
N TRP A 185 -21.23 7.28 -3.75
CA TRP A 185 -20.11 6.60 -3.07
C TRP A 185 -20.05 6.86 -1.57
N VAL A 186 -20.63 7.95 -1.10
CA VAL A 186 -20.64 8.33 0.33
C VAL A 186 -22.00 8.05 0.96
N PHE A 187 -23.09 8.23 0.21
CA PHE A 187 -24.46 8.04 0.71
C PHE A 187 -25.29 7.07 -0.15
N PRO A 188 -24.76 5.87 -0.49
CA PRO A 188 -25.40 4.97 -1.44
C PRO A 188 -26.81 4.54 -1.02
N HIS A 189 -27.06 4.43 0.29
CA HIS A 189 -28.35 4.08 0.88
C HIS A 189 -29.46 5.09 0.61
N LEU A 190 -29.13 6.33 0.22
CA LEU A 190 -30.14 7.33 -0.15
C LEU A 190 -30.68 7.13 -1.58
N LYS A 191 -30.03 6.29 -2.40
CA LYS A 191 -30.50 5.99 -3.77
C LYS A 191 -31.53 4.87 -3.84
N THR A 192 -31.65 4.04 -2.81
CA THR A 192 -32.69 3.01 -2.76
C THR A 192 -34.03 3.65 -2.48
N PRO A 193 -34.99 3.61 -3.43
CA PRO A 193 -36.32 4.14 -3.19
C PRO A 193 -36.98 3.28 -2.12
N ASN A 194 -37.31 3.88 -0.99
CA ASN A 194 -38.25 3.33 -0.04
C ASN A 194 -39.34 4.39 0.13
N ASP A 195 -40.61 4.02 0.07
CA ASP A 195 -41.76 4.95 0.09
C ASP A 195 -41.79 5.85 1.35
N THR A 196 -40.97 5.54 2.36
CA THR A 196 -40.83 6.24 3.63
C THR A 196 -39.61 7.16 3.74
N VAL A 197 -38.65 7.12 2.80
CA VAL A 197 -37.46 7.98 2.85
C VAL A 197 -37.73 9.22 2.00
N PRO A 198 -37.73 10.44 2.60
CA PRO A 198 -37.83 11.67 1.82
C PRO A 198 -36.74 11.69 0.74
N MET A 199 -36.93 12.44 -0.36
CA MET A 199 -35.89 12.61 -1.41
C MET A 199 -34.71 13.46 -0.89
N LEU A 200 -34.01 12.95 0.14
CA LEU A 200 -32.92 13.59 0.85
C LEU A 200 -31.68 13.69 -0.05
N ASP A 201 -31.49 12.71 -0.94
CA ASP A 201 -30.49 12.75 -2.00
C ASP A 201 -30.64 14.01 -2.88
N LYS A 202 -31.86 14.32 -3.32
CA LYS A 202 -32.14 15.50 -4.15
C LYS A 202 -31.92 16.81 -3.40
N LYS A 203 -32.10 16.82 -2.08
CA LYS A 203 -31.79 17.99 -1.25
C LYS A 203 -30.29 18.16 -1.04
N LEU A 204 -29.52 17.07 -1.03
CA LEU A 204 -28.07 17.07 -0.86
C LEU A 204 -27.34 17.51 -2.13
N VAL A 205 -27.71 16.98 -3.28
CA VAL A 205 -27.00 17.26 -4.54
C VAL A 205 -27.03 18.76 -4.85
N GLY A 206 -25.85 19.31 -5.15
CA GLY A 206 -25.65 20.72 -5.46
C GLY A 206 -25.40 21.60 -4.23
N GLN A 207 -25.51 21.06 -3.01
CA GLN A 207 -25.22 21.82 -1.79
C GLN A 207 -23.72 21.90 -1.53
N ARG A 208 -23.27 23.07 -1.09
CA ARG A 208 -21.94 23.25 -0.52
C ARG A 208 -22.06 23.29 1.00
N ILE A 209 -21.32 22.42 1.67
CA ILE A 209 -21.30 22.31 3.13
C ILE A 209 -19.94 22.71 3.67
N ASP A 210 -19.96 23.50 4.74
CA ASP A 210 -18.78 23.90 5.49
C ASP A 210 -18.76 23.14 6.82
N CYS A 211 -17.78 22.26 6.98
CA CYS A 211 -17.63 21.41 8.14
C CYS A 211 -16.50 21.97 8.99
N ASN A 212 -16.79 22.32 10.25
CA ASN A 212 -15.73 22.60 11.21
C ASN A 212 -14.99 21.29 11.48
N CYS A 213 -13.67 21.32 11.43
CA CYS A 213 -12.85 20.16 11.75
C CYS A 213 -11.73 20.51 12.70
N THR A 214 -11.41 19.54 13.55
CA THR A 214 -10.22 19.57 14.39
C THR A 214 -9.36 18.38 14.02
N VAL A 215 -8.04 18.54 14.09
CA VAL A 215 -7.11 17.43 13.84
C VAL A 215 -6.07 17.42 14.96
N THR A 216 -6.04 16.35 15.73
CA THR A 216 -4.99 16.10 16.72
C THR A 216 -3.80 15.42 16.03
N PHE A 217 -2.62 16.00 16.16
CA PHE A 217 -1.37 15.44 15.68
C PHE A 217 -0.54 14.97 16.88
N LEU A 218 -0.22 13.69 16.90
CA LEU A 218 0.73 13.12 17.84
C LEU A 218 2.09 13.02 17.18
N PHE A 219 3.10 13.60 17.83
CA PHE A 219 4.49 13.63 17.40
C PHE A 219 5.33 12.67 18.25
N ALA A 220 6.23 11.93 17.62
CA ALA A 220 7.19 11.10 18.31
C ALA A 220 8.25 11.98 18.99
N GLU A 221 8.55 11.71 20.27
CA GLU A 221 9.55 12.49 21.01
C GLU A 221 10.98 12.25 20.52
N ASP A 222 11.26 11.05 20.01
CA ASP A 222 12.58 10.60 19.57
C ASP A 222 13.03 11.27 18.26
N ASN A 223 12.11 11.44 17.31
CA ASN A 223 12.41 11.91 15.96
C ASN A 223 11.59 13.12 15.50
N GLY A 224 10.60 13.56 16.30
CA GLY A 224 9.76 14.74 16.04
C GLY A 224 8.81 14.59 14.84
N ARG A 225 8.51 13.37 14.39
CA ARG A 225 7.59 13.12 13.26
C ARG A 225 6.20 12.75 13.75
N ILE A 226 5.20 12.96 12.90
CA ILE A 226 3.82 12.58 13.20
C ILE A 226 3.69 11.05 13.20
N ILE A 227 3.23 10.51 14.32
CA ILE A 227 2.90 9.08 14.51
C ILE A 227 1.42 8.81 14.31
N ARG A 228 0.56 9.79 14.57
CA ARG A 228 -0.89 9.64 14.45
C ARG A 228 -1.57 10.97 14.15
N LEU A 229 -2.59 10.91 13.31
CA LEU A 229 -3.55 11.97 13.05
C LEU A 229 -4.92 11.51 13.54
N GLU A 230 -5.62 12.36 14.28
CA GLU A 230 -7.00 12.13 14.73
C GLU A 230 -7.87 13.30 14.26
N PRO A 231 -8.36 13.26 13.02
CA PRO A 231 -9.34 14.21 12.54
C PRO A 231 -10.69 13.97 13.23
N ASN A 232 -11.42 15.05 13.47
CA ASN A 232 -12.81 15.05 13.90
C ASN A 232 -13.54 16.12 13.08
N ILE A 233 -14.48 15.67 12.24
CA ILE A 233 -15.21 16.50 11.29
C ILE A 233 -16.67 16.61 11.74
N ASP A 234 -17.13 17.83 11.98
CA ASP A 234 -18.54 18.11 12.28
C ASP A 234 -19.38 18.08 11.00
N LEU A 235 -19.94 16.91 10.71
CA LEU A 235 -20.88 16.68 9.62
C LEU A 235 -22.33 16.95 10.05
N VAL A 236 -22.60 17.02 11.36
CA VAL A 236 -23.96 17.12 11.89
C VAL A 236 -24.49 18.54 11.73
N SER A 237 -23.71 19.54 12.12
CA SER A 237 -24.11 20.95 12.05
C SER A 237 -24.52 21.40 10.64
N PRO A 238 -23.72 21.22 9.57
CA PRO A 238 -24.11 21.65 8.23
C PRO A 238 -25.32 20.87 7.69
N MET A 239 -25.43 19.57 7.99
CA MET A 239 -26.59 18.77 7.58
C MET A 239 -27.86 19.20 8.32
N LEU A 240 -27.76 19.53 9.61
CA LEU A 240 -28.90 20.02 10.38
C LEU A 240 -29.39 21.38 9.87
N GLN A 241 -28.49 22.27 9.46
CA GLN A 241 -28.85 23.52 8.81
C GLN A 241 -29.57 23.28 7.47
N LEU A 242 -29.13 22.29 6.69
CA LEU A 242 -29.73 21.95 5.40
C LEU A 242 -31.13 21.32 5.53
N PHE A 243 -31.30 20.37 6.46
CA PHE A 243 -32.56 19.61 6.59
C PHE A 243 -33.54 20.19 7.61
N GLY A 244 -33.05 20.95 8.59
CA GLY A 244 -33.85 21.50 9.70
C GLY A 244 -34.40 20.46 10.68
N ARG A 245 -34.05 19.17 10.52
CA ARG A 245 -34.56 18.06 11.34
C ARG A 245 -33.46 17.05 11.62
N ILE A 246 -33.26 16.74 12.91
CA ILE A 246 -32.25 15.77 13.35
C ILE A 246 -32.57 14.34 12.88
N SER A 247 -33.85 14.00 12.69
CA SER A 247 -34.28 12.72 12.12
C SER A 247 -33.68 12.49 10.75
N ASP A 248 -33.71 13.53 9.91
CA ASP A 248 -33.24 13.45 8.51
C ASP A 248 -31.71 13.37 8.48
N VAL A 249 -31.04 14.12 9.36
CA VAL A 249 -29.57 14.03 9.55
C VAL A 249 -29.17 12.62 9.98
N SER A 250 -29.90 12.01 10.92
CA SER A 250 -29.64 10.65 11.38
C SER A 250 -29.80 9.62 10.25
N VAL A 251 -30.76 9.80 9.34
CA VAL A 251 -30.92 8.93 8.17
C VAL A 251 -29.76 9.10 7.18
N VAL A 252 -29.35 10.35 6.92
CA VAL A 252 -28.25 10.65 5.98
C VAL A 252 -26.92 10.10 6.48
N LEU A 253 -26.57 10.37 7.75
CA LEU A 253 -25.27 9.99 8.30
C LEU A 253 -25.23 8.55 8.83
N GLY A 254 -26.37 7.96 9.22
CA GLY A 254 -26.40 6.66 9.92
C GLY A 254 -25.89 5.46 9.11
N GLN A 255 -25.97 5.51 7.78
CA GLN A 255 -25.42 4.48 6.87
C GLN A 255 -24.44 5.07 5.85
N ALA A 256 -23.93 6.28 6.11
CA ALA A 256 -22.95 6.90 5.24
C ALA A 256 -21.62 6.12 5.26
N LEU A 257 -20.98 6.00 4.10
CA LEU A 257 -19.62 5.47 3.97
C LEU A 257 -18.57 6.55 4.25
N LEU A 258 -18.82 7.36 5.29
CA LEU A 258 -17.97 8.43 5.80
C LEU A 258 -18.05 8.40 7.33
N THR A 259 -16.90 8.33 7.98
CA THR A 259 -16.80 8.33 9.45
C THR A 259 -16.55 9.73 10.00
N SER A 260 -16.77 9.94 11.30
CA SER A 260 -16.40 11.19 12.01
C SER A 260 -14.89 11.42 12.02
N GLU A 261 -14.11 10.34 11.95
CA GLU A 261 -12.65 10.35 11.74
C GLU A 261 -12.27 10.66 10.29
N GLY A 262 -13.23 11.10 9.46
CA GLY A 262 -12.99 11.49 8.09
C GLY A 262 -12.48 10.36 7.19
N VAL A 263 -12.71 9.09 7.53
CA VAL A 263 -12.40 7.95 6.65
C VAL A 263 -13.56 7.74 5.69
N VAL A 264 -13.26 7.48 4.41
CA VAL A 264 -14.23 7.35 3.33
C VAL A 264 -14.01 6.00 2.65
N GLY A 265 -15.10 5.27 2.41
CA GLY A 265 -15.06 3.92 1.82
C GLY A 265 -14.33 3.85 0.47
N ASP A 266 -13.91 2.65 0.08
CA ASP A 266 -13.31 2.42 -1.25
C ASP A 266 -14.40 2.09 -2.28
N MET A 267 -14.18 2.47 -3.54
CA MET A 267 -15.06 2.13 -4.66
C MET A 267 -15.19 0.60 -4.87
N LEU A 268 -14.22 -0.17 -4.39
CA LEU A 268 -14.14 -1.63 -4.59
C LEU A 268 -14.85 -2.44 -3.48
N GLY A 269 -15.44 -1.79 -2.47
CA GLY A 269 -16.08 -2.47 -1.33
C GLY A 269 -17.51 -2.96 -1.56
N SER A 270 -18.22 -2.53 -2.61
CA SER A 270 -19.64 -2.86 -2.80
C SER A 270 -19.91 -4.23 -3.45
N GLY A 271 -19.03 -5.22 -3.24
CA GLY A 271 -19.08 -6.50 -3.97
C GLY A 271 -18.60 -7.72 -3.19
N ARG A 272 -18.71 -7.71 -1.85
CA ARG A 272 -18.58 -8.92 -1.05
C ARG A 272 -19.59 -8.90 0.09
N ASP A 273 -20.84 -9.18 -0.27
CA ASP A 273 -21.78 -9.94 0.55
C ASP A 273 -22.30 -11.09 -0.32
#